data_AF-A0A2V8TB78-F1
#
_entry.id   AF-A0A2V8TB78-F1
#
_cell.length_a   1.000
_cell.length_b   1.000
_cell.length_c   1.000
_cell.angle_alpha   90.00
_cell.angle_beta   90.00
_cell.angle_gamma   90.00
#
_symmetry.space_group_name_H-M   'P 1'
#
loop_
_entity.id
_entity.type
_entity.pdbx_description
1 polymer ?
#
loop_
_entity_poly.entity_id
_entity_poly.type
_entity_poly.pdbx_seq_one_letter_code
_entity_poly.pdbx_strand_id
1 'polypeptide(L)'
;MPTYNYTLLRNLQEPRQPVRRPYIGVRLLHGNKHKDLVALIGSGADLSLAHADTGRLLGVDIQSGRPWSYGGAVDSRIGRAYIHRLHLIIINFSSLDIDVAFSEQVTPGTFLLGQRDFFENHEITFVLSSGTFAIEETARAASRGPN
;
A
#
# COMPACT_ATOMS: atom_id res chain seq x y z
N MET A 1 -20.12 -0.41 -4.86
CA MET A 1 -18.75 -0.60 -5.37
C MET A 1 -18.16 0.59 -6.12
N PRO A 2 -17.28 1.39 -5.50
CA PRO A 2 -16.34 2.27 -6.22
C PRO A 2 -15.45 1.47 -7.19
N THR A 3 -15.40 1.89 -8.44
CA THR A 3 -14.61 1.26 -9.51
C THR A 3 -13.50 2.19 -9.98
N TYR A 4 -12.33 1.63 -10.22
CA TYR A 4 -11.10 2.32 -10.59
C TYR A 4 -10.53 1.75 -11.89
N ASN A 5 -9.92 2.61 -12.70
CA ASN A 5 -9.18 2.18 -13.88
C ASN A 5 -7.79 1.71 -13.49
N TYR A 6 -7.34 0.61 -14.09
CA TYR A 6 -5.92 0.26 -14.03
C TYR A 6 -5.07 1.36 -14.66
N THR A 7 -3.94 1.67 -14.03
CA THR A 7 -2.93 2.56 -14.60
C THR A 7 -2.11 1.80 -15.63
N LEU A 8 -2.01 2.36 -16.84
CA LEU A 8 -1.14 1.83 -17.89
C LEU A 8 0.29 2.35 -17.68
N LEU A 9 1.20 1.44 -17.33
CA LEU A 9 2.61 1.77 -17.14
C LEU A 9 3.46 1.29 -18.30
N ARG A 10 4.52 2.06 -18.61
CA ARG A 10 5.57 1.61 -19.50
C ARG A 10 6.26 0.40 -18.88
N ASN A 11 6.31 -0.69 -19.63
CA ASN A 11 7.10 -1.85 -19.25
C ASN A 11 8.57 -1.56 -19.59
N LEU A 12 9.44 -1.55 -18.58
CA LEU A 12 10.86 -1.24 -18.78
C LEU A 12 11.62 -2.37 -19.48
N GLN A 13 11.15 -3.61 -19.34
CA GLN A 13 11.76 -4.79 -19.98
C GLN A 13 11.27 -4.94 -21.42
N GLU A 14 9.99 -4.66 -21.66
CA GLU A 14 9.38 -4.76 -22.98
C GLU A 14 8.58 -3.48 -23.33
N PRO A 15 9.24 -2.40 -23.78
CA PRO A 15 8.60 -1.09 -23.96
C PRO A 15 7.38 -1.05 -24.89
N ARG A 16 7.25 -2.04 -25.79
CA ARG A 16 6.10 -2.19 -26.71
C ARG A 16 4.90 -2.89 -26.09
N GLN A 17 5.05 -3.45 -24.89
CA GLN A 17 4.03 -4.21 -24.18
C GLN A 17 3.78 -3.56 -22.80
N PRO A 18 3.02 -2.45 -22.74
CA PRO A 18 2.74 -1.77 -21.48
C PRO A 18 1.95 -2.68 -20.54
N VAL A 19 2.13 -2.46 -19.23
CA VAL A 19 1.51 -3.30 -18.19
C VAL A 19 0.48 -2.47 -17.43
N ARG A 20 -0.71 -3.04 -17.25
CA ARG A 20 -1.77 -2.45 -16.43
C ARG A 20 -1.56 -2.83 -14.96
N ARG A 21 -1.59 -1.85 -14.06
CA ARG A 21 -1.47 -2.07 -12.60
C ARG A 21 -2.55 -1.34 -11.79
N PRO A 22 -3.04 -1.94 -10.70
CA PRO A 22 -4.10 -1.36 -9.87
C PRO A 22 -3.51 -0.36 -8.86
N TYR A 23 -3.28 0.87 -9.30
CA TYR A 23 -2.82 1.95 -8.42
C TYR A 23 -3.98 2.81 -7.93
N ILE A 24 -3.86 3.27 -6.68
CA ILE A 24 -4.79 4.24 -6.09
C ILE A 24 -4.04 5.40 -5.43
N GLY A 25 -4.64 6.59 -5.46
CA GLY A 25 -4.17 7.73 -4.71
C GLY A 25 -4.58 7.59 -3.23
N VAL A 26 -3.63 7.79 -2.33
CA VAL A 26 -3.84 7.66 -0.89
C VAL A 26 -3.11 8.76 -0.13
N ARG A 27 -3.57 9.05 1.07
CA ARG A 27 -2.88 9.93 2.02
C ARG A 27 -2.54 9.15 3.28
N LEU A 28 -1.27 9.16 3.65
CA LEU A 28 -0.80 8.68 4.95
C LEU A 28 -0.65 9.86 5.91
N LEU A 29 -1.04 9.67 7.17
CA LEU A 29 -0.87 10.64 8.24
C LEU A 29 -0.13 10.02 9.42
N HIS A 30 0.72 10.84 10.04
CA HIS A 30 1.47 10.52 11.25
C HIS A 30 1.62 11.78 12.10
N GLY A 31 0.96 11.81 13.25
CA GLY A 31 0.88 13.03 14.07
C GLY A 31 0.27 14.19 13.27
N ASN A 32 1.01 15.30 13.15
CA ASN A 32 0.61 16.48 12.39
C ASN A 32 1.11 16.50 10.93
N LYS A 33 1.79 15.45 10.47
CA LYS A 33 2.33 15.35 9.12
C LYS A 33 1.48 14.44 8.26
N HIS A 34 1.41 14.74 6.97
CA HIS A 34 0.78 13.87 5.98
C HIS A 34 1.60 13.82 4.69
N LYS A 35 1.35 12.77 3.89
CA LYS A 35 1.95 12.60 2.57
C LYS A 35 0.95 11.96 1.62
N ASP A 36 0.72 12.64 0.50
CA ASP A 36 -0.04 12.10 -0.62
C ASP A 36 0.88 11.22 -1.49
N LEU A 37 0.40 10.02 -1.81
CA LEU A 37 1.14 8.96 -2.46
C LEU A 37 0.24 8.24 -3.48
N VAL A 38 0.88 7.50 -4.38
CA VAL A 38 0.22 6.52 -5.24
C VAL A 38 0.66 5.14 -4.78
N ALA A 39 -0.28 4.31 -4.37
CA ALA A 39 -0.02 2.98 -3.82
C ALA A 39 -0.50 1.88 -4.78
N LEU A 40 0.30 0.83 -4.92
CA LEU A 40 -0.05 -0.37 -5.67
C LEU A 40 -0.84 -1.31 -4.77
N ILE A 41 -2.03 -1.74 -5.18
CA ILE A 41 -2.77 -2.79 -4.48
C ILE A 41 -2.14 -4.14 -4.81
N GLY A 42 -1.50 -4.77 -3.82
CA GLY A 42 -0.66 -5.95 -4.02
C GLY A 42 -1.04 -7.11 -3.11
N SER A 43 -1.91 -8.00 -3.57
CA SER A 43 -2.32 -9.20 -2.82
C SER A 43 -1.18 -10.19 -2.54
N GLY A 44 -0.05 -10.06 -3.25
CA GLY A 44 1.16 -10.85 -3.01
C GLY A 44 2.05 -10.32 -1.88
N ALA A 45 1.68 -9.23 -1.22
CA ALA A 45 2.38 -8.71 -0.05
C ALA A 45 1.59 -9.04 1.22
N ASP A 46 2.24 -9.66 2.21
CA ASP A 46 1.61 -9.98 3.50
C ASP A 46 1.18 -8.73 4.27
N LEU A 47 1.99 -7.67 4.17
CA LEU A 47 1.81 -6.38 4.84
C LEU A 47 2.12 -5.25 3.85
N SER A 48 1.48 -4.11 4.04
CA SER A 48 1.80 -2.87 3.36
C SER A 48 3.27 -2.51 3.57
N LEU A 49 3.95 -2.19 2.47
CA LEU A 49 5.39 -1.99 2.45
C LEU A 49 5.72 -0.73 1.65
N ALA A 50 6.44 0.19 2.28
CA ALA A 50 6.90 1.42 1.66
C ALA A 50 8.40 1.62 1.82
N HIS A 51 8.99 2.44 0.95
CA HIS A 51 10.36 2.91 1.16
C HIS A 51 10.44 3.75 2.45
N ALA A 52 11.53 3.59 3.21
CA ALA A 52 11.72 4.28 4.48
C ALA A 52 11.71 5.81 4.38
N ASP A 53 12.08 6.39 3.23
CA ASP A 53 11.99 7.83 3.00
C ASP A 53 10.56 8.36 3.16
N THR A 54 9.55 7.58 2.80
CA THR A 54 8.15 7.95 3.01
C THR A 54 7.87 8.15 4.50
N GLY A 55 8.33 7.22 5.35
CA GLY A 55 8.18 7.34 6.81
C GLY A 55 8.97 8.52 7.38
N ARG A 56 10.21 8.74 6.92
CA ARG A 56 11.01 9.90 7.33
C ARG A 56 10.34 11.23 7.00
N LEU A 57 9.75 11.36 5.80
CA LEU A 57 8.99 12.55 5.39
C LEU A 57 7.77 12.77 6.30
N LEU A 58 7.15 11.69 6.79
CA LEU A 58 6.08 11.70 7.79
C LEU A 58 6.59 11.92 9.23
N GLY A 59 7.89 12.09 9.44
CA GLY A 59 8.49 12.27 10.77
C GLY A 59 8.50 11.00 11.62
N VAL A 60 8.41 9.82 11.00
CA VAL A 60 8.53 8.53 11.68
C VAL A 60 10.00 8.25 11.97
N ASP A 61 10.32 7.89 13.21
CA ASP A 61 11.60 7.25 13.54
C ASP A 61 11.53 5.77 13.12
N ILE A 62 12.04 5.47 11.92
CA ILE A 62 11.92 4.15 11.29
C ILE A 62 12.36 3.03 12.23
N GLN A 63 13.50 3.17 12.91
CA GLN A 63 14.11 2.09 13.68
C GLN A 63 13.41 1.83 15.01
N SER A 64 12.58 2.76 15.50
CA SER A 64 11.75 2.58 16.69
C SER A 64 10.57 1.63 16.48
N GLY A 65 10.25 1.31 15.22
CA GLY A 65 9.14 0.42 14.87
C GLY A 65 9.40 -1.05 15.21
N ARG A 66 8.35 -1.87 15.14
CA ARG A 66 8.47 -3.31 15.38
C ARG A 66 9.27 -3.94 14.24
N PRO A 67 10.44 -4.58 14.50
CA PRO A 67 11.22 -5.21 13.44
C PRO A 67 10.41 -6.27 12.71
N TRP A 68 10.57 -6.32 11.38
CA TRP A 68 9.92 -7.31 10.53
C TRP A 68 10.82 -7.71 9.39
N SER A 69 10.62 -8.94 8.91
CA SER A 69 11.38 -9.54 7.84
C SER A 69 10.44 -9.95 6.72
N TYR A 70 10.82 -9.70 5.47
CA TYR A 70 10.01 -10.02 4.30
C TYR A 70 10.82 -10.73 3.22
N GLY A 71 10.17 -11.64 2.50
CA GLY A 71 10.75 -12.31 1.33
C GLY A 71 10.27 -11.71 0.02
N GLY A 72 11.01 -11.96 -1.06
CA GLY A 72 10.57 -11.71 -2.43
C GLY A 72 10.53 -12.99 -3.24
N ALA A 73 9.85 -12.99 -4.39
CA ALA A 73 9.64 -14.19 -5.20
C ALA A 73 10.93 -14.75 -5.86
N VAL A 74 11.97 -13.93 -6.05
CA VAL A 74 13.14 -14.25 -6.89
C VAL A 74 14.43 -14.44 -6.07
N ASP A 75 14.47 -14.01 -4.81
CA ASP A 75 15.68 -14.06 -4.00
C ASP A 75 15.37 -14.61 -2.60
N SER A 76 16.23 -15.51 -2.11
CA SER A 76 16.19 -15.99 -0.72
C SER A 76 16.64 -14.91 0.28
N ARG A 77 17.09 -13.75 -0.19
CA ARG A 77 17.36 -12.58 0.65
C ARG A 77 16.10 -12.14 1.38
N ILE A 78 16.19 -12.25 2.69
CA ILE A 78 15.22 -11.70 3.63
C ILE A 78 15.51 -10.20 3.75
N GLY A 79 14.56 -9.39 3.29
CA GLY A 79 14.54 -7.95 3.54
C GLY A 79 14.19 -7.65 5.00
N ARG A 80 14.66 -6.52 5.50
CA ARG A 80 14.40 -5.98 6.84
C ARG A 80 13.56 -4.73 6.71
N ALA A 81 12.53 -4.64 7.53
CA ALA A 81 11.68 -3.48 7.65
C ALA A 81 11.31 -3.24 9.12
N TYR A 82 10.66 -2.11 9.36
CA TYR A 82 10.13 -1.75 10.66
C TYR A 82 8.67 -1.34 10.51
N ILE A 83 7.79 -1.98 11.26
CA ILE A 83 6.35 -1.76 11.20
C ILE A 83 5.98 -0.58 12.09
N HIS A 84 5.20 0.33 11.52
CA HIS A 84 4.62 1.49 12.19
C HIS A 84 3.12 1.55 11.93
N ARG A 85 2.37 2.03 12.92
CA ARG A 85 0.92 2.26 12.80
C ARG A 85 0.70 3.67 12.23
N LEU A 86 0.01 3.77 11.11
CA LEU A 86 -0.28 5.04 10.43
C LEU A 86 -1.77 5.16 10.12
N HIS A 87 -2.23 6.39 9.93
CA HIS A 87 -3.60 6.64 9.50
C HIS A 87 -3.65 6.78 7.97
N LEU A 88 -4.52 6.01 7.32
CA LEU A 88 -4.71 5.96 5.88
C LEU A 88 -6.05 6.61 5.52
N ILE A 89 -6.00 7.53 4.54
CA ILE A 89 -7.18 8.13 3.92
C ILE A 89 -7.18 7.78 2.43
N ILE A 90 -8.33 7.29 1.97
CA ILE A 90 -8.64 7.06 0.56
C ILE A 90 -9.89 7.87 0.23
N ILE A 91 -9.87 8.60 -0.89
CA ILE A 91 -11.01 9.43 -1.30
C ILE A 91 -12.25 8.54 -1.45
N ASN A 92 -13.36 8.95 -0.82
CA ASN A 92 -14.65 8.25 -0.76
C ASN A 92 -14.70 7.01 0.14
N PHE A 93 -13.70 6.80 1.00
CA PHE A 93 -13.67 5.74 2.00
C PHE A 93 -13.56 6.35 3.39
N SER A 94 -14.00 5.60 4.38
CA SER A 94 -13.68 5.78 5.78
C SER A 94 -12.17 5.71 5.95
N SER A 95 -11.63 6.61 6.76
CA SER A 95 -10.23 6.55 7.16
C SER A 95 -9.99 5.34 8.07
N LEU A 96 -8.83 4.72 7.98
CA LEU A 96 -8.47 3.61 8.87
C LEU A 96 -7.01 3.65 9.28
N ASP A 97 -6.73 3.08 10.44
CA ASP A 97 -5.36 2.82 10.86
C ASP A 97 -4.83 1.53 10.23
N ILE A 98 -3.65 1.60 9.62
CA ILE A 98 -2.94 0.48 9.01
C ILE A 98 -1.55 0.31 9.61
N ASP A 99 -1.05 -0.92 9.55
CA ASP A 99 0.35 -1.21 9.80
C ASP A 99 1.10 -1.03 8.48
N VAL A 100 2.18 -0.25 8.46
CA VAL A 100 3.06 -0.07 7.30
C VAL A 100 4.47 -0.45 7.69
N ALA A 101 5.05 -1.39 6.95
CA ALA A 101 6.46 -1.71 7.02
C ALA A 101 7.27 -0.71 6.20
N PHE A 102 8.32 -0.14 6.80
CA PHE A 102 9.28 0.73 6.12
C PHE A 102 10.62 0.03 5.93
N SER A 103 11.14 0.02 4.69
CA SER A 103 12.40 -0.62 4.32
C SER A 103 13.26 0.30 3.46
N GLU A 104 14.58 0.30 3.68
CA GLU A 104 15.58 0.92 2.78
C GLU A 104 15.88 0.05 1.55
N GLN A 105 15.43 -1.21 1.55
CA GLN A 105 15.82 -2.21 0.56
C GLN A 105 14.82 -2.33 -0.59
N VAL A 106 13.74 -1.54 -0.58
CA VAL A 106 12.81 -1.40 -1.71
C VAL A 106 13.16 -0.16 -2.53
N THR A 107 12.71 -0.07 -3.78
CA THR A 107 12.96 1.12 -4.60
C THR A 107 12.25 2.34 -4.00
N PRO A 108 12.92 3.52 -3.92
CA PRO A 108 12.26 4.77 -3.54
C PRO A 108 10.98 5.04 -4.34
N GLY A 109 9.95 5.54 -3.66
CA GLY A 109 8.61 5.72 -4.26
C GLY A 109 7.75 4.46 -4.28
N THR A 110 8.26 3.30 -3.86
CA THR A 110 7.44 2.10 -3.65
C THR A 110 6.49 2.32 -2.49
N PHE A 111 5.20 2.04 -2.72
CA PHE A 111 4.22 1.80 -1.68
C PHE A 111 3.26 0.69 -2.14
N LEU A 112 3.27 -0.42 -1.43
CA LEU A 112 2.38 -1.56 -1.64
C LEU A 112 1.32 -1.58 -0.53
N LEU A 113 0.07 -1.88 -0.89
CA LEU A 113 -1.01 -2.19 0.04
C LEU A 113 -1.18 -3.70 0.14
N GLY A 114 -1.01 -4.27 1.34
CA GLY A 114 -0.86 -5.71 1.58
C GLY A 114 -2.06 -6.36 2.29
N GLN A 115 -1.95 -7.67 2.49
CA GLN A 115 -3.03 -8.54 2.97
C GLN A 115 -3.55 -8.14 4.35
N ARG A 116 -2.66 -8.07 5.34
CA ARG A 116 -3.02 -7.99 6.76
C ARG A 116 -3.52 -6.63 7.25
N ASP A 117 -3.32 -5.59 6.45
CA ASP A 117 -3.73 -4.23 6.79
C ASP A 117 -4.78 -3.69 5.82
N PHE A 118 -4.59 -3.85 4.51
CA PHE A 118 -5.49 -3.27 3.53
C PHE A 118 -6.59 -4.25 3.11
N PHE A 119 -6.24 -5.43 2.60
CA PHE A 119 -7.23 -6.43 2.14
C PHE A 119 -8.05 -7.01 3.30
N GLU A 120 -7.49 -7.07 4.51
CA GLU A 120 -8.22 -7.47 5.71
C GLU A 120 -9.36 -6.51 6.09
N ASN A 121 -9.36 -5.29 5.55
CA ASN A 121 -10.36 -4.25 5.78
C ASN A 121 -11.18 -3.94 4.52
N HIS A 122 -10.75 -4.37 3.34
CA HIS A 122 -11.43 -4.11 2.08
C HIS A 122 -11.61 -5.37 1.24
N GLU A 123 -12.73 -5.46 0.53
CA GLU A 123 -12.90 -6.43 -0.53
C GLU A 123 -12.42 -5.84 -1.85
N ILE A 124 -11.50 -6.52 -2.53
CA ILE A 124 -10.90 -6.05 -3.78
C ILE A 124 -11.24 -7.04 -4.90
N THR A 125 -11.87 -6.55 -5.96
CA THR A 125 -12.13 -7.33 -7.18
C THR A 125 -11.31 -6.80 -8.35
N PHE A 126 -10.51 -7.67 -8.96
CA PHE A 126 -9.66 -7.34 -10.10
C PHE A 126 -10.27 -7.85 -11.41
N VAL A 127 -10.58 -6.96 -12.36
CA VAL A 127 -11.18 -7.32 -13.65
C VAL A 127 -10.33 -6.76 -14.80
N LEU A 128 -9.18 -7.39 -15.04
CA LEU A 128 -8.21 -6.94 -16.04
C LEU A 128 -8.79 -6.82 -17.46
N SER A 129 -9.70 -7.72 -17.86
CA SER A 129 -10.35 -7.71 -19.17
C SER A 129 -11.16 -6.43 -19.42
N SER A 130 -11.79 -5.89 -18.37
CA SER A 130 -12.49 -4.61 -18.42
C SER A 130 -11.57 -3.40 -18.24
N GLY A 131 -10.31 -3.64 -17.86
CA GLY A 131 -9.37 -2.58 -17.48
C GLY A 131 -9.71 -1.89 -16.16
N THR A 132 -10.55 -2.50 -15.31
CA THR A 132 -11.00 -1.92 -14.04
C THR A 132 -10.82 -2.87 -12.86
N PHE A 133 -10.62 -2.30 -11.68
CA PHE A 133 -10.67 -3.00 -10.40
C PHE A 133 -11.57 -2.22 -9.45
N ALA A 134 -12.00 -2.87 -8.39
CA ALA A 134 -13.01 -2.34 -7.51
C ALA A 134 -12.63 -2.59 -6.06
N ILE A 135 -13.00 -1.67 -5.17
CA ILE A 135 -12.67 -1.70 -3.74
C ILE A 135 -13.95 -1.46 -2.96
N GLU A 136 -14.23 -2.27 -1.96
CA GLU A 136 -15.34 -2.08 -1.03
C GLU A 136 -14.86 -2.17 0.40
N GLU A 137 -15.47 -1.40 1.29
CA GLU A 137 -15.23 -1.55 2.72
C GLU A 137 -15.88 -2.82 3.24
N THR A 138 -15.14 -3.59 4.02
CA THR A 138 -15.74 -4.69 4.77
C THR A 138 -16.48 -4.14 5.99
N ALA A 139 -17.40 -4.92 6.56
CA ALA A 139 -18.03 -4.59 7.85
C ALA A 139 -17.01 -4.30 8.97
N ARG A 140 -15.79 -4.86 8.87
CA ARG A 140 -14.68 -4.60 9.79
C ARG A 140 -14.11 -3.19 9.63
N ALA A 141 -14.00 -2.68 8.41
CA ALA A 141 -13.58 -1.30 8.18
C ALA A 141 -14.64 -0.31 8.69
N ALA A 142 -15.92 -0.57 8.42
CA ALA A 142 -17.02 0.31 8.81
C ALA A 142 -17.18 0.48 10.34
N SER A 143 -16.74 -0.51 11.13
CA SER A 143 -16.80 -0.47 12.61
C SER A 143 -15.63 0.25 13.28
N ARG A 144 -14.63 0.71 12.51
CA ARG A 144 -13.45 1.45 13.01
C ARG A 144 -13.49 2.95 12.68
N GLY A 145 -14.66 3.47 12.31
CA GLY A 145 -14.87 4.91 12.09
C GLY A 145 -14.45 5.75 13.31
N PRO A 146 -14.07 7.02 13.10
CA PRO A 146 -13.32 7.80 14.08
C PRO A 146 -14.09 7.95 15.40
N ASN A 147 -13.44 7.59 16.50
CA ASN A 147 -13.78 8.05 17.86
C ASN A 147 -13.39 9.52 18.01
#